data_AF-X1TXC8-F1
#
_entry.id   AF-X1TXC8-F1
#
_cell.length_a   1.000
_cell.length_b   1.000
_cell.length_c   1.000
_cell.angle_alpha   90.00
_cell.angle_beta   90.00
_cell.angle_gamma   90.00
#
_symmetry.space_group_name_H-M   'P 1'
#
loop_
_entity.id
_entity.type
_entity.pdbx_description
1 polymer ?
#
loop_
_entity_poly.entity_id
_entity_poly.type
_entity_poly.pdbx_seq_one_letter_code
_entity_poly.pdbx_strand_id
1 'polypeptide(L)'
;EWVILEGGEPLLRKDFHQVGGMFKKEGIDVFVITNGNAFNQDRLQKLASFSPKVLFSFDGADAAVYEYTKRGAKFEIAKEWAAQCAALGIFHGATTV
;
A
#
# COMPACT_ATOMS: atom_id res chain seq x y z
N GLU A 1 -11.31 -16.93 -0.62
CA GLU A 1 -11.67 -15.84 -1.56
C GLU A 1 -10.72 -14.67 -1.35
N TRP A 2 -10.67 -13.71 -2.27
CA TRP A 2 -9.78 -12.55 -2.14
C TRP A 2 -10.48 -11.27 -2.60
N VAL A 3 -10.01 -10.14 -2.06
CA VAL A 3 -10.43 -8.78 -2.44
C VAL A 3 -9.20 -7.90 -2.56
N ILE A 4 -9.25 -6.94 -3.49
CA ILE A 4 -8.24 -5.88 -3.60
C ILE A 4 -8.85 -4.54 -3.22
N LEU A 5 -8.16 -3.82 -2.35
CA LEU A 5 -8.54 -2.48 -1.92
C LEU A 5 -7.61 -1.47 -2.63
N GLU A 6 -8.17 -0.77 -3.59
CA GLU A 6 -7.48 0.19 -4.46
C GLU A 6 -8.38 1.43 -4.72
N GLY A 7 -7.98 2.31 -5.65
CA GLY A 7 -8.74 3.49 -6.04
C GLY A 7 -7.84 4.73 -6.14
N GLY A 8 -8.17 5.78 -5.38
CA GLY A 8 -7.25 6.90 -5.17
C GLY A 8 -6.03 6.47 -4.33
N GLU A 9 -5.87 7.04 -3.14
CA GLU A 9 -4.89 6.51 -2.17
C GLU A 9 -5.64 5.93 -0.97
N PRO A 10 -5.70 4.58 -0.83
CA PRO A 10 -6.50 3.94 0.20
C PRO A 10 -6.08 4.32 1.62
N LEU A 11 -4.80 4.61 1.87
CA LEU A 11 -4.31 4.96 3.21
C LEU A 11 -4.76 6.35 3.69
N LEU A 12 -5.36 7.16 2.82
CA LEU A 12 -5.99 8.42 3.23
C LEU A 12 -7.35 8.20 3.93
N ARG A 13 -7.97 7.04 3.73
CA ARG A 13 -9.26 6.71 4.35
C ARG A 13 -9.08 6.37 5.84
N LYS A 14 -9.79 7.09 6.71
CA LYS A 14 -9.59 7.02 8.18
C LYS A 14 -9.91 5.65 8.79
N ASP A 15 -10.93 4.97 8.27
CA ASP A 15 -11.44 3.67 8.70
C ASP A 15 -10.86 2.49 7.91
N PHE A 16 -9.81 2.70 7.11
CA PHE A 16 -9.30 1.68 6.18
C PHE A 16 -8.94 0.34 6.86
N HIS A 17 -8.30 0.39 8.02
CA HIS A 17 -7.95 -0.79 8.82
C HIS A 17 -9.17 -1.57 9.32
N GLN A 18 -10.30 -0.89 9.58
CA GLN A 18 -11.54 -1.56 9.99
C GLN A 18 -12.14 -2.32 8.82
N VAL A 19 -12.13 -1.72 7.63
CA VAL A 19 -12.56 -2.37 6.38
C VAL A 19 -11.73 -3.62 6.09
N GLY A 20 -10.40 -3.49 6.11
CA GLY A 20 -9.50 -4.63 5.92
C GLY A 20 -9.70 -5.71 6.99
N GLY A 21 -9.85 -5.32 8.25
CA GLY A 21 -10.11 -6.22 9.37
C GLY A 21 -11.44 -6.98 9.26
N MET A 22 -12.49 -6.36 8.69
CA MET A 22 -13.76 -7.04 8.43
C MET A 22 -13.57 -8.21 7.45
N PHE A 23 -12.92 -7.98 6.31
CA PHE A 23 -12.66 -9.04 5.33
C PHE A 23 -11.81 -10.18 5.92
N LYS A 24 -10.77 -9.84 6.70
CA LYS A 24 -9.90 -10.85 7.32
C LYS A 24 -10.64 -11.72 8.34
N LYS A 25 -11.59 -11.16 9.10
CA LYS A 25 -12.44 -11.92 10.04
C LYS A 25 -13.30 -12.96 9.32
N GLU A 26 -13.73 -12.67 8.10
CA GLU A 26 -14.47 -13.59 7.24
C GLU A 26 -13.56 -14.56 6.45
N GLY A 27 -12.25 -14.58 6.73
CA GLY A 27 -11.30 -15.46 6.04
C GLY A 27 -10.98 -15.06 4.59
N ILE A 28 -11.31 -13.82 4.20
CA ILE A 28 -11.01 -13.29 2.86
C ILE A 28 -9.60 -12.70 2.85
N ASP A 29 -8.79 -13.09 1.87
CA ASP A 29 -7.47 -12.51 1.67
C ASP A 29 -7.57 -11.08 1.13
N VAL A 30 -6.89 -10.15 1.79
CA VAL A 30 -6.92 -8.73 1.43
C VAL A 30 -5.63 -8.32 0.77
N PHE A 31 -5.74 -7.83 -0.46
CA PHE A 31 -4.67 -7.13 -1.17
C PHE A 31 -4.89 -5.62 -1.07
N VAL A 32 -3.82 -4.84 -1.02
CA VAL A 32 -3.89 -3.38 -1.01
C VAL A 32 -2.91 -2.84 -2.05
N ILE A 33 -3.39 -1.98 -2.96
CA ILE A 33 -2.52 -1.22 -3.87
C ILE A 33 -2.40 0.21 -3.35
N THR A 34 -1.17 0.68 -3.16
CA THR A 34 -0.87 2.03 -2.68
C THR A 34 0.25 2.66 -3.49
N ASN A 35 0.24 3.99 -3.64
CA ASN A 35 1.38 4.71 -4.20
C ASN A 35 2.50 4.93 -3.18
N GLY A 36 2.28 4.59 -1.90
CA GLY A 36 3.29 4.66 -0.85
C GLY A 36 3.50 6.05 -0.22
N ASN A 37 2.88 7.11 -0.73
CA ASN A 37 3.20 8.48 -0.31
C ASN A 37 2.29 9.00 0.82
N ALA A 38 1.18 8.32 1.09
CA ALA A 38 0.35 8.62 2.25
C ALA A 38 0.84 7.95 3.53
N PHE A 39 1.88 7.10 3.50
CA PHE A 39 2.32 6.44 4.71
C PHE A 39 2.88 7.43 5.76
N ASN A 40 2.65 7.04 7.00
CA ASN A 40 3.39 7.44 8.18
C ASN A 40 3.34 6.24 9.13
N GLN A 41 4.02 6.33 10.28
CA GLN A 41 4.07 5.22 11.22
C GLN A 41 2.68 4.78 11.74
N ASP A 42 1.77 5.72 12.02
CA ASP A 42 0.39 5.41 12.45
C ASP A 42 -0.38 4.63 11.37
N ARG A 43 -0.32 5.10 10.12
CA ARG A 43 -0.96 4.43 8.97
C ARG A 43 -0.35 3.06 8.69
N LEU A 44 0.98 2.91 8.84
CA LEU A 44 1.66 1.63 8.70
C LEU A 44 1.17 0.62 9.75
N GLN A 45 1.11 1.02 11.02
CA GLN A 45 0.62 0.15 12.10
C GLN A 45 -0.84 -0.24 11.89
N LYS A 46 -1.69 0.72 11.49
CA LYS A 46 -3.09 0.46 11.14
C LYS A 46 -3.21 -0.52 9.96
N LEU A 47 -2.40 -0.35 8.92
CA LEU A 47 -2.37 -1.26 7.78
C LEU A 47 -1.93 -2.67 8.20
N ALA A 48 -0.87 -2.78 8.99
CA ALA A 48 -0.33 -4.06 9.45
C ALA A 48 -1.27 -4.82 10.38
N SER A 49 -2.18 -4.13 11.07
CA SER A 49 -3.11 -4.72 12.06
C SER A 49 -4.02 -5.83 11.52
N PHE A 50 -4.20 -5.90 10.20
CA PHE A 50 -4.98 -6.96 9.55
C PHE A 50 -4.15 -7.79 8.55
N SER A 51 -2.83 -7.65 8.55
CA SER A 51 -1.89 -8.44 7.72
C SER A 51 -2.29 -8.59 6.24
N PRO A 52 -2.46 -7.48 5.50
CA PRO A 52 -2.73 -7.53 4.07
C PRO A 52 -1.51 -7.96 3.24
N LYS A 53 -1.76 -8.28 1.98
CA LYS A 53 -0.74 -8.41 0.92
C LYS A 53 -0.61 -7.06 0.20
N VAL A 54 0.43 -6.29 0.50
CA VAL A 54 0.61 -4.92 0.00
C VAL A 54 1.40 -4.91 -1.30
N LEU A 55 0.82 -4.29 -2.33
CA LEU A 55 1.42 -4.02 -3.62
C LEU A 55 1.69 -2.52 -3.75
N PHE A 56 2.90 -2.15 -4.13
CA PHE A 56 3.26 -0.74 -4.41
C PHE A 56 3.11 -0.45 -5.89
N SER A 57 2.37 0.61 -6.23
CA SER A 57 2.28 1.09 -7.61
C SER A 57 3.51 1.94 -7.95
N PHE A 58 4.37 1.42 -8.82
CA PHE A 58 5.54 2.09 -9.37
C PHE A 58 5.39 2.17 -10.89
N ASP A 59 5.20 3.37 -11.45
CA ASP A 59 4.96 3.55 -12.90
C ASP A 59 6.26 3.79 -13.68
N GLY A 60 7.41 3.48 -13.08
CA GLY A 60 8.74 3.74 -13.64
C GLY A 60 9.83 3.10 -12.79
N ALA A 61 10.96 2.78 -13.43
CA ALA A 61 12.11 2.19 -12.75
C ALA A 61 13.00 3.23 -12.04
N ASP A 62 12.76 4.51 -12.28
CA ASP A 62 13.48 5.63 -11.68
C ASP A 62 12.52 6.77 -11.27
N ALA A 63 13.08 7.72 -10.51
CA ALA A 63 12.33 8.86 -10.03
C ALA A 63 11.81 9.77 -11.15
N ALA A 64 12.54 9.90 -12.27
CA ALA A 64 12.12 10.79 -13.35
C ALA A 64 10.80 10.31 -13.98
N VAL A 65 10.70 9.01 -14.27
CA VAL A 65 9.48 8.42 -14.84
C VAL A 65 8.37 8.34 -13.80
N TYR A 66 8.67 7.89 -12.58
CA TYR A 66 7.68 7.73 -11.51
C TYR A 66 7.03 9.07 -11.11
N GLU A 67 7.83 10.13 -10.92
CA GLU A 67 7.33 11.42 -10.45
C GLU A 67 6.64 12.21 -11.59
N TYR A 68 6.96 11.89 -12.85
CA TYR A 68 6.25 12.41 -14.01
C TYR A 68 4.80 11.91 -14.07
N THR A 69 4.56 10.61 -13.85
CA THR A 69 3.22 10.02 -13.89
C THR A 69 2.45 10.27 -12.59
N LYS A 70 3.11 10.22 -11.43
CA LYS A 70 2.51 10.42 -10.10
C LYS A 70 2.93 11.76 -9.50
N ARG A 71 2.41 12.86 -10.06
CA ARG A 71 2.75 14.22 -9.61
C ARG A 71 2.53 14.39 -8.10
N GLY A 72 3.56 14.87 -7.41
CA GLY A 72 3.55 15.09 -5.95
C GLY A 72 3.94 13.87 -5.13
N ALA A 73 4.11 12.70 -5.75
CA ALA A 73 4.74 11.55 -5.14
C ALA A 73 6.27 11.63 -5.24
N LYS A 74 6.98 10.92 -4.37
CA LYS A 74 8.44 10.76 -4.42
C LYS A 74 8.82 9.29 -4.48
N PHE A 75 9.63 8.92 -5.45
CA PHE A 75 10.01 7.53 -5.70
C PHE A 75 10.72 6.89 -4.50
N GLU A 76 11.67 7.62 -3.90
CA GLU A 76 12.43 7.14 -2.75
C GLU A 76 11.57 6.95 -1.49
N ILE A 77 10.55 7.80 -1.29
CA ILE A 77 9.61 7.62 -0.17
C ILE A 77 8.81 6.32 -0.36
N ALA A 78 8.31 6.06 -1.56
CA ALA A 78 7.59 4.82 -1.84
C ALA A 78 8.48 3.58 -1.61
N LYS A 79 9.76 3.63 -2.02
CA LYS A 79 10.73 2.55 -1.76
C LYS A 79 10.99 2.33 -0.27
N GLU A 80 11.14 3.40 0.51
CA GLU A 80 11.34 3.30 1.96
C GLU A 80 10.16 2.61 2.64
N TRP A 81 8.92 3.00 2.30
CA TRP A 81 7.73 2.35 2.86
C TRP A 81 7.54 0.92 2.37
N ALA A 82 7.93 0.60 1.14
CA ALA A 82 7.96 -0.78 0.65
C ALA A 82 8.92 -1.64 1.49
N ALA A 83 10.11 -1.11 1.82
CA ALA A 83 11.07 -1.79 2.69
C ALA A 83 10.52 -1.99 4.11
N GLN A 84 9.81 -1.00 4.67
CA GLN A 84 9.15 -1.15 5.98
C GLN A 84 8.02 -2.19 5.95
N CYS A 85 7.21 -2.24 4.87
CA CYS A 85 6.22 -3.29 4.67
C CYS A 85 6.86 -4.68 4.55
N ALA A 86 8.04 -4.78 3.93
CA ALA A 86 8.80 -6.01 3.82
C ALA A 86 9.31 -6.49 5.19
N ALA A 87 9.82 -5.57 6.02
CA ALA A 87 10.23 -5.87 7.39
C ALA A 87 9.07 -6.38 8.27
N LEU A 88 7.84 -5.97 7.99
CA LEU A 88 6.63 -6.45 8.65
C LEU A 88 6.02 -7.72 8.01
N GLY A 89 6.61 -8.24 6.93
CA GLY A 89 6.11 -9.43 6.23
C GLY A 89 4.80 -9.21 5.45
N ILE A 90 4.40 -7.96 5.21
CA ILE A 90 3.16 -7.62 4.48
C ILE A 90 3.42 -7.15 3.05
N PHE A 91 4.68 -6.94 2.65
CA PHE A 91 5.01 -6.61 1.26
C PHE A 91 4.82 -7.83 0.35
N HIS A 92 4.04 -7.66 -0.73
CA HIS A 92 3.76 -8.70 -1.71
C HIS A 92 4.40 -8.43 -3.07
N GLY A 93 4.63 -7.17 -3.44
CA GLY A 93 5.32 -6.83 -4.68
C GLY A 93 5.07 -5.40 -5.16
N ALA A 94 5.32 -5.20 -6.45
CA ALA A 94 5.05 -3.96 -7.15
C ALA A 94 4.06 -4.22 -8.31
N THR A 95 3.29 -3.20 -8.66
CA THR A 95 2.44 -3.15 -9.85
C THR A 95 2.80 -1.93 -10.69
N THR A 96 2.71 -2.07 -12.00
CA THR A 96 3.01 -1.05 -13.01
C THR A 96 1.80 -0.93 -13.92
N VAL A 97 1.36 0.28 -14.24
CA VAL A 97 0.36 0.54 -15.29
C VAL A 97 0.99 1.06 -16.57
#